data_AF-A0A2N1NPX5-F1
#
_entry.id   AF-A0A2N1NPX5-F1
#
_cell.length_a   1.000
_cell.length_b   1.000
_cell.length_c   1.000
_cell.angle_alpha   90.00
_cell.angle_beta   90.00
_cell.angle_gamma   90.00
#
_symmetry.space_group_name_H-M   'P 1'
#
loop_
_entity.id
_entity.type
_entity.pdbx_description
1 polymer ?
#
loop_
_entity_poly.entity_id
_entity_poly.type
_entity_poly.pdbx_seq_one_letter_code
_entity_poly.pdbx_strand_id
1 'polypeptide(L)'
;MSHPGLLLISTVIPIPEHIEVGKLIGREGRNLKPIGAKTGTFVSVNTNTNPAQIEIKYNPHYSPSNNQINEAKDLLNNLIKNIEKEEKRNIRLLEKKKEKNVGFLDDFDSGTVSNNRVVSRYQKEITVKKEKQRSKKKISTTIKSYMEGWEMEMEN
;
A
#
# COMPACT_ATOMS: atom_id res chain seq x y z
N MET A 1 -50.72 3.25 5.49
CA MET A 1 -50.02 4.28 6.27
C MET A 1 -48.67 4.52 5.60
N SER A 2 -48.52 5.65 4.89
CA SER A 2 -47.26 6.03 4.27
C SER A 2 -46.33 6.52 5.37
N HIS A 3 -45.17 5.88 5.55
CA HIS A 3 -44.13 6.42 6.41
C HIS A 3 -43.70 7.76 5.80
N PRO A 4 -43.68 8.87 6.56
CA PRO A 4 -43.15 10.13 6.04
C PRO A 4 -41.71 9.86 5.64
N GLY A 5 -41.42 9.96 4.33
CA GLY A 5 -40.09 9.74 3.79
C GLY A 5 -39.12 10.66 4.51
N LEU A 6 -38.15 10.06 5.22
CA LEU A 6 -37.09 10.80 5.87
C LEU A 6 -36.38 11.63 4.81
N LEU A 7 -36.52 12.95 4.88
CA LEU A 7 -35.94 13.87 3.93
C LEU A 7 -34.43 13.94 4.19
N LEU A 8 -33.69 13.03 3.56
CA LEU A 8 -32.23 12.98 3.62
C LEU A 8 -31.67 13.98 2.62
N ILE A 9 -31.03 15.03 3.12
CA ILE A 9 -30.27 15.93 2.26
C ILE A 9 -28.88 15.32 2.09
N SER A 10 -28.43 15.25 0.84
CA SER A 10 -27.14 14.67 0.46
C SER A 10 -26.26 15.70 -0.23
N THR A 11 -24.98 15.67 0.08
CA THR A 11 -23.94 16.40 -0.67
C THR A 11 -22.82 15.44 -1.02
N VAL A 12 -22.10 15.76 -2.09
CA VAL A 12 -21.03 14.92 -2.62
C VAL A 12 -19.71 15.68 -2.67
N ILE A 13 -18.61 14.97 -2.45
CA ILE A 13 -17.24 15.45 -2.66
C ILE A 13 -16.55 14.50 -3.64
N PRO A 14 -16.01 14.97 -4.77
CA PRO A 14 -15.25 14.13 -5.66
C PRO A 14 -13.93 13.69 -5.00
N ILE A 15 -13.58 12.40 -5.14
CA ILE A 15 -12.29 11.87 -4.72
C ILE A 15 -11.29 12.11 -5.85
N PRO A 16 -10.13 12.73 -5.58
CA PRO A 16 -9.07 12.87 -6.59
C PRO A 16 -8.65 11.50 -7.15
N GLU A 17 -8.50 11.40 -8.47
CA GLU A 17 -8.23 10.11 -9.17
C GLU A 17 -6.97 9.39 -8.69
N HIS A 18 -5.96 10.14 -8.26
CA HIS A 18 -4.69 9.59 -7.79
C HIS A 18 -4.77 8.99 -6.38
N ILE A 19 -5.87 9.21 -5.65
CA ILE A 19 -6.06 8.69 -4.30
C ILE A 19 -6.77 7.34 -4.37
N GLU A 20 -6.15 6.32 -3.80
CA GLU A 20 -6.79 5.02 -3.63
C GLU A 20 -7.95 5.11 -2.64
N VAL A 21 -9.15 4.73 -3.09
CA VAL A 21 -10.39 4.70 -2.27
C VAL A 21 -10.19 3.91 -0.97
N GLY A 22 -9.44 2.80 -1.00
CA GLY A 22 -9.16 1.99 0.18
C GLY A 22 -8.40 2.75 1.29
N LYS A 23 -7.47 3.65 0.92
CA LYS A 23 -6.73 4.50 1.87
C LYS A 23 -7.66 5.54 2.50
N LEU A 24 -8.58 6.08 1.71
CA LEU A 24 -9.58 7.04 2.19
C LEU A 24 -10.55 6.38 3.19
N ILE A 25 -11.07 5.19 2.89
CA ILE A 25 -11.99 4.46 3.77
C ILE A 25 -11.26 4.00 5.05
N GLY A 26 -10.04 3.51 4.89
CA GLY A 26 -9.27 2.84 5.94
C GLY A 26 -9.83 1.44 6.24
N ARG A 27 -9.01 0.58 6.84
CA ARG A 27 -9.47 -0.77 7.23
C ARG A 27 -10.73 -0.67 8.09
N GLU A 28 -11.78 -1.38 7.68
CA GLU A 28 -13.10 -1.43 8.35
C GLU A 28 -13.78 -0.05 8.50
N GLY A 29 -13.42 0.92 7.66
CA GLY A 29 -13.97 2.28 7.71
C GLY A 29 -13.37 3.14 8.82
N ARG A 30 -12.23 2.76 9.40
CA ARG A 30 -11.60 3.46 10.54
C ARG A 30 -11.29 4.94 10.28
N ASN A 31 -11.23 5.38 9.02
CA ASN A 31 -11.01 6.80 8.70
C ASN A 31 -12.33 7.56 8.56
N LEU A 32 -13.36 6.97 7.93
CA LEU A 32 -14.64 7.66 7.67
C LEU A 32 -15.65 7.55 8.83
N LYS A 33 -15.69 6.41 9.53
CA LYS A 33 -16.64 6.18 10.65
C LYS A 33 -16.50 7.26 11.75
N PRO A 34 -15.29 7.64 12.21
CA PRO A 34 -15.17 8.69 13.22
C PRO A 34 -15.65 10.06 12.75
N ILE A 35 -15.50 10.38 11.45
CA ILE A 35 -15.97 11.65 10.89
C ILE A 35 -17.50 11.71 10.94
N GLY A 36 -18.18 10.64 10.48
CA GLY A 36 -19.63 10.56 10.55
C GLY A 36 -20.15 10.62 11.98
N ALA A 37 -19.55 9.87 12.91
CA ALA A 37 -19.92 9.86 14.32
C ALA A 37 -19.74 11.24 14.98
N LYS A 38 -18.62 11.92 14.72
CA LYS A 38 -18.31 13.24 15.28
C LYS A 38 -19.28 14.31 14.79
N THR A 39 -19.61 14.27 13.51
CA THR A 39 -20.44 15.32 12.86
C THR A 39 -21.93 15.02 12.90
N GLY A 40 -22.33 13.81 13.34
CA GLY A 40 -23.72 13.36 13.27
C GLY A 40 -24.21 13.15 11.83
N THR A 41 -23.29 12.82 10.92
CA THR A 41 -23.60 12.59 9.50
C THR A 41 -23.34 11.14 9.09
N PHE A 42 -24.01 10.70 8.03
CA PHE A 42 -23.74 9.43 7.38
C PHE A 42 -22.78 9.66 6.22
N VAL A 43 -21.55 9.17 6.37
CA VAL A 43 -20.49 9.31 5.36
C VAL A 43 -20.25 7.96 4.70
N SER A 44 -20.33 7.90 3.38
CA SER A 44 -20.07 6.71 2.58
C SER A 44 -19.33 7.05 1.29
N VAL A 45 -18.66 6.08 0.69
CA VAL A 45 -18.05 6.24 -0.64
C VAL A 45 -18.91 5.53 -1.68
N ASN A 46 -19.25 6.24 -2.74
CA ASN A 46 -19.85 5.70 -3.94
C ASN A 46 -18.76 5.44 -4.98
N THR A 47 -18.52 4.15 -5.26
CA THR A 47 -17.53 3.70 -6.24
C THR A 47 -18.12 3.42 -7.61
N ASN A 48 -19.44 3.62 -7.78
CA ASN A 48 -20.11 3.44 -9.08
C ASN A 48 -20.01 4.69 -9.96
N THR A 49 -19.48 5.79 -9.42
CA THR A 49 -19.20 7.03 -10.14
C THR A 49 -17.73 7.10 -10.55
N ASN A 50 -17.45 7.81 -11.65
CA ASN A 50 -16.09 8.11 -12.09
C ASN A 50 -15.91 9.63 -12.26
N PRO A 51 -15.05 10.29 -11.44
CA PRO A 51 -14.30 9.71 -10.32
C PRO A 51 -15.25 9.26 -9.18
N ALA A 52 -14.76 8.36 -8.32
CA ALA A 52 -15.49 7.94 -7.13
C ALA A 52 -15.80 9.16 -6.23
N GLN A 53 -16.91 9.11 -5.50
CA GLN A 53 -17.40 10.25 -4.72
C GLN A 53 -17.66 9.88 -3.28
N ILE A 54 -17.41 10.81 -2.36
CA ILE A 54 -17.84 10.70 -0.97
C ILE A 54 -19.24 11.30 -0.88
N GLU A 55 -20.19 10.51 -0.41
CA GLU A 55 -21.55 10.95 -0.10
C GLU A 55 -21.64 11.27 1.39
N ILE A 56 -22.12 12.47 1.71
CA ILE A 56 -22.47 12.90 3.06
C ILE A 56 -23.98 13.07 3.10
N LYS A 57 -24.65 12.27 3.93
CA LYS A 57 -26.10 12.33 4.13
C LYS A 57 -26.37 12.78 5.56
N TYR A 58 -27.37 13.64 5.75
CA TYR A 58 -27.82 14.04 7.08
C TYR A 58 -29.33 14.11 7.14
N ASN A 59 -29.86 13.94 8.35
CA ASN A 59 -31.28 14.09 8.62
C ASN A 59 -31.54 15.44 9.30
N PRO A 60 -32.21 16.39 8.63
CA PRO A 60 -32.51 17.71 9.19
C PRO A 60 -33.43 17.64 10.42
N HIS A 61 -34.18 16.55 10.60
CA HIS A 61 -35.08 16.37 11.75
C HIS A 61 -34.32 16.14 13.07
N TYR A 62 -33.12 15.52 13.00
CA TYR A 62 -32.31 15.24 14.18
C TYR A 62 -31.30 16.34 14.49
N SER A 63 -31.03 17.25 13.55
CA SER A 63 -30.14 18.38 13.79
C SER A 63 -30.34 19.46 12.71
N PRO A 64 -30.57 20.73 13.10
CA PRO A 64 -31.05 21.77 12.17
C PRO A 64 -29.96 22.47 11.35
N SER A 65 -28.68 22.08 11.39
CA SER A 65 -27.62 22.99 10.91
C SER A 65 -26.76 22.48 9.75
N ASN A 66 -26.62 23.35 8.74
CA ASN A 66 -25.59 23.31 7.68
C ASN A 66 -24.16 23.16 8.24
N ASN A 67 -23.95 23.48 9.52
CA ASN A 67 -22.66 23.43 10.17
C ASN A 67 -22.09 22.01 10.22
N GLN A 68 -22.93 20.98 10.39
CA GLN A 68 -22.48 19.58 10.43
C GLN A 68 -21.93 19.11 9.08
N ILE A 69 -22.57 19.52 7.99
CA ILE A 69 -22.10 19.20 6.64
C ILE A 69 -20.76 19.88 6.38
N ASN A 70 -20.65 21.17 6.73
CA ASN A 70 -19.41 21.92 6.52
C ASN A 70 -18.27 21.35 7.36
N GLU A 71 -18.52 20.99 8.62
CA GLU A 71 -17.55 20.32 9.47
C GLU A 71 -17.13 18.96 8.89
N ALA A 72 -18.08 18.15 8.40
CA ALA A 72 -17.77 16.89 7.74
C ALA A 72 -16.94 17.10 6.48
N LYS A 73 -17.28 18.11 5.65
CA LYS A 73 -16.50 18.49 4.47
C LYS A 73 -15.07 18.88 4.84
N ASP A 74 -14.89 19.70 5.86
CA ASP A 74 -13.56 20.14 6.29
C ASP A 74 -12.72 18.97 6.80
N LEU A 75 -13.31 18.07 7.59
CA LEU A 75 -12.64 16.85 8.07
C LEU A 75 -12.25 15.92 6.91
N LEU A 76 -13.12 15.74 5.92
CA LEU A 76 -12.85 14.91 4.74
C LEU A 76 -11.77 15.53 3.84
N ASN A 77 -11.84 16.84 3.61
CA ASN A 77 -10.83 17.57 2.85
C ASN A 77 -9.46 17.49 3.54
N ASN A 78 -9.42 17.59 4.87
CA ASN A 78 -8.19 17.42 5.65
C ASN A 78 -7.66 15.98 5.57
N LEU A 79 -8.53 14.97 5.60
CA LEU A 79 -8.15 13.57 5.41
C LEU A 79 -7.51 13.34 4.03
N ILE A 80 -8.14 13.84 2.97
CA ILE A 80 -7.63 13.80 1.59
C ILE A 80 -6.23 14.43 1.53
N LYS A 81 -6.08 15.66 2.03
CA LYS A 81 -4.79 16.38 2.06
C LYS A 81 -3.70 15.61 2.83
N ASN A 82 -4.06 14.96 3.92
CA ASN A 82 -3.12 14.17 4.72
C ASN A 82 -2.63 12.94 3.96
N ILE A 83 -3.52 12.22 3.27
CA ILE A 83 -3.17 11.07 2.43
C ILE A 83 -2.19 11.51 1.32
N GLU A 84 -2.50 12.59 0.60
CA GLU A 84 -1.60 13.11 -0.44
C GLU A 84 -0.21 13.46 0.10
N LYS A 85 -0.16 14.05 1.31
CA LYS A 85 1.09 14.42 1.96
C LYS A 85 1.91 13.19 2.36
N GLU A 86 1.25 12.15 2.86
CA GLU A 86 1.90 10.88 3.21
C GLU A 86 2.45 10.17 1.97
N GLU A 87 1.70 10.13 0.87
CA GLU A 87 2.15 9.54 -0.38
C GLU A 87 3.39 10.26 -0.94
N LYS A 88 3.37 11.59 -0.99
CA LYS A 88 4.53 12.41 -1.39
C LYS A 88 5.76 12.14 -0.51
N ARG A 89 5.57 11.96 0.79
CA ARG A 89 6.67 11.62 1.72
C ARG A 89 7.22 10.22 1.44
N ASN A 90 6.34 9.24 1.22
CA ASN A 90 6.74 7.86 0.97
C ASN A 90 7.52 7.73 -0.35
N ILE A 91 7.09 8.44 -1.41
CA ILE A 91 7.82 8.50 -2.69
C ILE A 91 9.24 9.04 -2.49
N ARG A 92 9.39 10.19 -1.80
CA ARG A 92 10.71 10.77 -1.50
C ARG A 92 11.61 9.84 -0.70
N LEU A 93 11.04 9.06 0.23
CA LEU A 93 11.80 8.08 1.01
C LEU A 93 12.25 6.89 0.15
N LEU A 94 11.45 6.47 -0.81
CA LEU A 94 11.80 5.42 -1.77
C LEU A 94 12.90 5.88 -2.72
N GLU A 95 12.83 7.12 -3.23
CA GLU A 95 13.87 7.71 -4.09
C GLU A 95 15.22 7.79 -3.36
N LYS A 96 15.25 8.32 -2.13
CA LYS A 96 16.47 8.36 -1.30
C LYS A 96 17.05 6.98 -1.02
N LYS A 97 16.20 5.94 -0.89
CA LYS A 97 16.64 4.55 -0.71
C LYS A 97 17.24 3.98 -2.00
N LYS A 98 16.72 4.36 -3.16
CA LYS A 98 17.29 3.98 -4.46
C LYS A 98 18.66 4.62 -4.64
N GLU A 99 18.78 5.95 -4.47
CA GLU A 99 20.06 6.66 -4.59
C GLU A 99 21.17 6.07 -3.71
N LYS A 100 20.86 5.74 -2.45
CA LYS A 100 21.81 5.07 -1.54
C LYS A 100 22.19 3.65 -1.95
N ASN A 101 21.33 2.94 -2.68
CA ASN A 101 21.67 1.64 -3.24
C ASN A 101 22.47 1.75 -4.56
N VAL A 102 22.25 2.80 -5.36
CA VAL A 102 23.04 3.03 -6.59
C VAL A 102 24.48 3.42 -6.24
N GLY A 103 24.70 4.29 -5.24
CA GLY A 103 26.06 4.67 -4.82
C GLY A 103 26.91 3.51 -4.27
N PHE A 104 26.30 2.40 -3.84
CA PHE A 104 27.04 1.18 -3.45
C PHE A 104 27.43 0.29 -4.65
N LEU A 105 26.77 0.45 -5.81
CA LEU A 105 27.07 -0.34 -7.00
C LEU A 105 28.21 0.29 -7.83
N ASP A 106 28.28 1.62 -7.86
CA ASP A 106 29.34 2.36 -8.57
C ASP A 106 30.74 2.13 -7.95
N ASP A 107 30.79 1.91 -6.64
CA ASP A 107 32.03 1.58 -5.91
C ASP A 107 32.53 0.14 -6.15
N PHE A 108 31.73 -0.74 -6.78
CA PHE A 108 32.16 -2.13 -7.08
C PHE A 108 32.88 -2.26 -8.43
N ASP A 109 32.69 -1.30 -9.35
CA ASP A 109 33.30 -1.32 -10.69
C ASP A 109 34.59 -0.47 -10.77
N SER A 110 34.80 0.44 -9.81
CA SER A 110 36.11 1.08 -9.64
C SER A 110 37.01 0.12 -8.86
N GLY A 111 38.01 -0.45 -9.54
CA GLY A 111 39.01 -1.39 -9.01
C GLY A 111 39.94 -0.81 -7.95
N THR A 112 39.41 -0.12 -6.94
CA THR A 112 40.16 0.49 -5.85
C THR A 112 39.84 -0.26 -4.57
N VAL A 113 40.76 -1.15 -4.20
CA VAL A 113 40.79 -1.85 -2.92
C VAL A 113 40.81 -0.81 -1.80
N SER A 114 39.65 -0.51 -1.21
CA SER A 114 39.58 0.22 0.05
C SER A 114 39.08 -0.70 1.16
N ASN A 115 39.99 -0.94 2.11
CA ASN A 115 39.78 -1.77 3.27
C ASN A 115 38.80 -1.09 4.23
N ASN A 116 37.49 -1.35 4.09
CA ASN A 116 36.55 -1.14 5.19
C ASN A 116 35.54 -2.28 5.25
N ARG A 117 35.88 -3.27 6.09
CA ARG A 117 35.02 -4.40 6.45
C ARG A 117 33.85 -3.91 7.31
N VAL A 118 32.78 -3.44 6.68
CA VAL A 118 31.44 -3.51 7.28
C VAL A 118 30.52 -4.28 6.34
N VAL A 119 30.87 -5.56 6.12
CA VAL A 119 29.90 -6.53 5.59
C VAL A 119 28.85 -6.71 6.69
N SER A 120 27.69 -6.08 6.48
CA SER A 120 26.54 -6.19 7.37
C SER A 120 26.19 -7.67 7.58
N ARG A 121 25.84 -8.08 8.81
CA ARG A 121 25.46 -9.46 9.14
C ARG A 121 24.40 -10.02 8.18
N TYR A 122 23.50 -9.16 7.70
CA TYR A 122 22.49 -9.49 6.69
C TYR A 122 23.10 -9.90 5.33
N GLN A 123 24.19 -9.27 4.89
CA GLN A 123 24.86 -9.63 3.64
C GLN A 123 25.53 -11.00 3.75
N LYS A 124 26.18 -11.31 4.90
CA LYS A 124 26.72 -12.66 5.16
C LYS A 124 25.63 -13.72 5.15
N GLU A 125 24.47 -13.44 5.74
CA GLU A 125 23.35 -14.37 5.70
C GLU A 125 22.79 -14.59 4.29
N ILE A 126 22.73 -13.54 3.46
CA ILE A 126 22.26 -13.65 2.06
C ILE A 126 23.23 -14.47 1.22
N THR A 127 24.55 -14.25 1.34
CA THR A 127 25.54 -15.05 0.60
C THR A 127 25.51 -16.51 1.03
N VAL A 128 25.46 -16.78 2.34
CA VAL A 128 25.36 -18.16 2.87
C VAL A 128 24.08 -18.84 2.39
N LYS A 129 22.93 -18.16 2.35
CA LYS A 129 21.67 -18.72 1.84
C LYS A 129 21.74 -19.03 0.33
N LYS A 130 22.34 -18.14 -0.47
CA LYS A 130 22.51 -18.35 -1.92
C LYS A 130 23.49 -19.49 -2.23
N GLU A 131 24.57 -19.60 -1.46
CA GLU A 131 25.55 -20.69 -1.59
C GLU A 131 24.93 -22.04 -1.25
N LYS A 132 24.19 -22.13 -0.14
CA LYS A 132 23.47 -23.35 0.27
C LYS A 132 22.43 -23.79 -0.78
N GLN A 133 21.73 -22.85 -1.43
CA GLN A 133 20.82 -23.17 -2.54
C GLN A 133 21.57 -23.69 -3.78
N ARG A 134 22.69 -23.07 -4.16
CA ARG A 134 23.51 -23.52 -5.29
C ARG A 134 24.09 -24.92 -5.06
N SER A 135 24.57 -25.21 -3.85
CA SER A 135 25.09 -26.53 -3.49
C SER A 135 24.00 -27.60 -3.55
N LYS A 136 22.80 -27.32 -3.03
CA LYS A 136 21.66 -28.23 -3.15
C LYS A 136 21.27 -28.48 -4.61
N LYS A 137 21.27 -27.44 -5.45
CA LYS A 137 20.96 -27.58 -6.88
C LYS A 137 22.00 -28.45 -7.58
N LYS A 138 23.30 -28.23 -7.33
CA LYS A 138 24.39 -29.05 -7.89
C LYS A 138 24.25 -30.52 -7.49
N ILE A 139 24.02 -30.80 -6.20
CA ILE A 139 23.84 -32.19 -5.72
C ILE A 139 22.62 -32.84 -6.39
N SER A 140 21.51 -32.12 -6.52
CA SER A 140 20.31 -32.63 -7.19
C SER A 140 20.56 -32.93 -8.68
N THR A 141 21.29 -32.06 -9.38
CA THR A 141 21.65 -32.30 -10.79
C THR A 141 22.58 -33.51 -10.94
N THR A 142 23.56 -33.65 -10.05
CA THR A 142 24.49 -34.78 -10.05
C THR A 142 23.78 -36.11 -9.75
N ILE A 143 22.83 -36.15 -8.81
CA ILE A 143 22.05 -37.36 -8.54
C ILE A 143 21.21 -37.75 -9.76
N LYS A 144 20.57 -36.78 -10.42
CA LYS A 144 19.79 -37.04 -11.65
C LYS A 144 20.63 -37.61 -12.78
N SER A 145 21.82 -37.05 -13.02
CA SER A 145 22.71 -37.56 -14.08
C SER A 145 23.20 -38.98 -13.80
N TYR A 146 23.38 -39.35 -12.52
CA TYR A 146 23.67 -40.74 -12.18
C TYR A 146 22.44 -41.63 -12.45
N MET A 147 21.25 -41.26 -12.00
CA MET A 147 20.05 -42.10 -12.22
C MET A 147 19.74 -42.32 -13.72
N GLU A 148 19.83 -41.28 -14.54
CA GLU A 148 19.63 -41.36 -16.01
C GLU A 148 20.67 -42.27 -16.70
N GLY A 149 21.90 -42.34 -16.17
CA GLY A 149 22.93 -43.25 -16.68
C GLY A 149 22.66 -44.73 -16.37
N TRP A 150 22.07 -45.03 -15.21
CA TRP A 150 21.71 -46.40 -14.82
C TRP A 150 20.46 -46.91 -15.54
N GLU A 151 19.53 -46.02 -15.91
CA GLU A 151 18.35 -46.37 -16.70
C GLU A 151 18.74 -46.77 -18.14
N MET A 152 19.76 -46.13 -18.74
CA MET A 152 20.25 -46.50 -20.07
C MET A 152 21.06 -47.81 -20.11
N GLU A 153 21.66 -48.23 -19.00
CA GLU A 153 22.42 -49.51 -18.92
C GLU A 153 21.50 -50.74 -18.77
N MET A 154 20.23 -50.55 -18.38
CA MET A 154 19.26 -51.64 -18.16
C MET A 154 18.34 -51.90 -19.36
N GLU A 155 18.41 -51.07 -20.41
CA GLU A 155 17.64 -51.20 -21.66
C GLU A 155 18.46 -51.78 -22.84
N ASN A 156 19.66 -52.34 -22.58
CA ASN A 156 20.53 -52.94 -23.61
C ASN A 156 20.92 -54.39 -23.31
#